data_AF-A0A0K8Q7E7-F1
#
_entry.id   AF-A0A0K8Q7E7-F1
#
_cell.length_a   1.000
_cell.length_b   1.000
_cell.length_c   1.000
_cell.angle_alpha   90.00
_cell.angle_beta   90.00
_cell.angle_gamma   90.00
#
_symmetry.space_group_name_H-M   'P 1'
#
loop_
_entity.id
_entity.type
_entity.pdbx_description
1 polymer ?
#
loop_
_entity_poly.entity_id
_entity_poly.type
_entity_poly.pdbx_seq_one_letter_code
_entity_poly.pdbx_strand_id
1 'polypeptide(L)'
;MQKSAAVSAQETARSQALDPTPRPVPGDVQRGAARLRVVVPSVADRVADELRLQLAEGVLLPGERLTESTIAEDLGVSRNTVREAFAELAGERLVVRHPNRGVFVASLDAADIHDVYTVRRVIEVS
;
A
#
# COMPACT_ATOMS: atom_id res chain seq x y z
N MET A 1 9.79 -69.45 -48.81
CA MET A 1 11.26 -69.38 -49.01
C MET A 1 11.55 -67.90 -49.26
N GLN A 2 12.41 -67.15 -48.57
CA GLN A 2 13.65 -67.48 -47.85
C GLN A 2 13.90 -66.47 -46.69
N LYS A 3 14.76 -66.89 -45.76
CA LYS A 3 15.36 -66.14 -44.64
C LYS A 3 16.42 -65.14 -45.14
N SER A 4 16.70 -64.10 -44.35
CA SER A 4 18.03 -63.66 -43.88
C SER A 4 17.97 -62.21 -43.40
N ALA A 5 18.38 -61.91 -42.15
CA ALA A 5 19.73 -61.43 -41.78
C ALA A 5 19.95 -59.99 -42.28
N ALA A 6 20.52 -59.03 -41.57
CA ALA A 6 21.29 -59.00 -40.33
C ALA A 6 21.62 -57.51 -40.10
N VAL A 7 22.07 -57.16 -38.89
CA VAL A 7 23.08 -56.10 -38.62
C VAL A 7 22.57 -54.65 -38.82
N SER A 8 22.18 -53.95 -37.75
CA SER A 8 23.09 -53.24 -36.81
C SER A 8 24.17 -52.42 -37.49
N ALA A 9 23.85 -51.17 -37.81
CA ALA A 9 24.83 -50.12 -38.03
C ALA A 9 24.16 -48.80 -37.67
N GLN A 10 24.64 -48.16 -36.60
CA GLN A 10 25.26 -46.84 -36.68
C GLN A 10 24.23 -45.69 -36.69
N GLU A 11 24.35 -44.56 -36.00
CA GLU A 11 25.40 -43.97 -35.17
C GLU A 11 24.83 -42.58 -34.84
N THR A 12 24.02 -42.47 -33.78
CA THR A 12 23.54 -41.16 -33.32
C THR A 12 24.56 -40.63 -32.31
N ALA A 13 25.64 -40.08 -32.86
CA ALA A 13 26.58 -39.29 -32.10
C ALA A 13 25.92 -37.99 -31.59
N ARG A 14 26.37 -37.58 -30.39
CA ARG A 14 26.33 -36.23 -29.82
C ARG A 14 24.97 -35.68 -29.37
N SER A 15 24.76 -35.70 -28.06
CA SER A 15 24.51 -34.46 -27.31
C SER A 15 24.80 -34.75 -25.83
N GLN A 16 26.02 -34.50 -25.37
CA GLN A 16 26.45 -33.25 -24.76
C GLN A 16 26.07 -33.21 -23.28
N ALA A 17 27.14 -33.23 -22.48
CA ALA A 17 27.26 -33.10 -21.04
C ALA A 17 26.04 -32.58 -20.29
N LEU A 18 25.64 -33.38 -19.30
CA LEU A 18 24.88 -32.95 -18.13
C LEU A 18 25.54 -31.67 -17.57
N ASP A 19 24.89 -30.54 -17.77
CA ASP A 19 25.25 -29.27 -17.13
C ASP A 19 25.13 -29.47 -15.60
N PRO A 20 26.22 -29.42 -14.82
CA PRO A 20 26.09 -29.44 -13.39
C PRO A 20 25.49 -28.08 -13.00
N THR A 21 24.23 -28.09 -12.59
CA THR A 21 23.58 -26.92 -12.00
C THR A 21 24.55 -26.29 -11.01
N PRO A 22 24.94 -25.01 -11.18
CA PRO A 22 25.86 -24.40 -10.25
C PRO A 22 25.21 -24.44 -8.86
N ARG A 23 25.87 -25.13 -7.92
CA ARG A 23 25.55 -25.00 -6.50
C ARG A 23 25.65 -23.50 -6.17
N PRO A 24 24.62 -22.90 -5.54
CA PRO A 24 24.72 -21.52 -5.11
C PRO A 24 25.89 -21.41 -4.13
N VAL A 25 26.93 -20.68 -4.52
CA VAL A 25 27.99 -20.27 -3.60
C VAL A 25 27.36 -19.36 -2.55
N PRO A 26 27.42 -19.68 -1.24
CA PRO A 26 27.08 -18.73 -0.21
C PRO A 26 28.27 -17.77 -0.09
N GLY A 27 28.23 -16.66 -0.83
CA GLY A 27 29.40 -15.79 -0.97
C GLY A 27 29.12 -14.35 -1.37
N ASP A 28 28.00 -14.08 -2.05
CA ASP A 28 27.65 -12.71 -2.39
C ASP A 28 26.75 -12.13 -1.32
N VAL A 29 27.39 -11.84 -0.18
CA VAL A 29 27.01 -10.74 0.68
C VAL A 29 26.66 -9.54 -0.20
N GLN A 30 25.37 -9.34 -0.47
CA GLN A 30 24.84 -8.07 -0.95
C GLN A 30 24.96 -7.06 0.20
N ARG A 31 26.21 -6.74 0.59
CA ARG A 31 26.63 -5.49 1.20
C ARG A 31 26.52 -4.38 0.16
N GLY A 32 25.33 -4.23 -0.42
CA GLY A 32 24.93 -2.96 -0.98
C GLY A 32 24.70 -2.08 0.23
N ALA A 33 25.63 -1.16 0.50
CA ALA A 33 25.39 -0.05 1.41
C ALA A 33 23.95 0.44 1.17
N ALA A 34 23.11 0.35 2.20
CA ALA A 34 21.72 0.75 2.13
C ALA A 34 21.72 2.20 1.64
N ARG A 35 21.48 2.40 0.33
CA ARG A 35 21.30 3.75 -0.21
C ARG A 35 20.10 4.26 0.54
N LEU A 36 20.32 5.25 1.41
CA LEU A 36 19.25 5.90 2.14
C LEU A 36 18.22 6.36 1.11
N ARG A 37 17.09 5.66 1.03
CA ARG A 37 15.94 6.11 0.25
C ARG A 37 15.21 7.09 1.16
N VAL A 38 15.44 8.37 0.94
CA VAL A 38 14.61 9.40 1.56
C VAL A 38 13.23 9.29 0.93
N VAL A 39 12.25 8.82 1.71
CA VAL A 39 10.85 8.90 1.33
C VAL A 39 10.44 10.35 1.56
N VAL A 40 10.37 11.13 0.49
CA VAL A 40 9.85 12.50 0.55
C VAL A 40 8.33 12.39 0.58
N PRO A 41 7.64 12.93 1.60
CA PRO A 41 6.19 12.84 1.67
C PRO A 41 5.56 13.52 0.46
N SER A 42 4.53 12.88 -0.07
CA SER A 42 3.79 13.39 -1.21
C SER A 42 2.99 14.64 -0.82
N VAL A 43 2.54 15.40 -1.81
CA VAL A 43 1.62 16.53 -1.55
C VAL A 43 0.30 16.01 -0.97
N ALA A 44 -0.12 14.80 -1.34
CA ALA A 44 -1.32 14.18 -0.78
C ALA A 44 -1.13 13.85 0.71
N ASP A 45 0.03 13.33 1.10
CA ASP A 45 0.37 13.00 2.49
C ASP A 45 0.30 14.27 3.36
N ARG A 46 0.86 15.38 2.86
CA ARG A 46 0.80 16.69 3.54
C ARG A 46 -0.62 17.24 3.68
N VAL A 47 -1.45 17.04 2.65
CA VAL A 47 -2.87 17.42 2.71
C VAL A 47 -3.61 16.54 3.73
N ALA A 48 -3.33 15.25 3.76
CA ALA A 48 -3.90 14.35 4.74
C ALA A 48 -3.48 14.74 6.17
N ASP A 49 -2.21 15.08 6.40
CA ASP A 49 -1.72 15.55 7.69
C ASP A 49 -2.42 16.83 8.16
N GLU A 50 -2.60 17.79 7.28
CA GLU A 50 -3.32 19.04 7.59
C GLU A 50 -4.79 18.75 7.97
N LEU A 51 -5.46 17.88 7.22
CA LEU A 51 -6.84 17.49 7.53
C LEU A 51 -6.93 16.69 8.83
N ARG A 52 -5.95 15.84 9.14
CA ARG A 52 -5.86 15.14 10.44
C ARG A 52 -5.75 16.14 11.59
N LEU A 53 -4.94 17.19 11.43
CA LEU A 53 -4.79 18.22 12.43
C LEU A 53 -6.11 18.96 12.66
N GLN A 54 -6.78 19.40 11.59
CA GLN A 54 -8.07 20.09 11.68
C GLN A 54 -9.17 19.23 12.31
N LEU A 55 -9.17 17.91 12.04
CA LEU A 55 -10.06 16.96 12.70
C LEU A 55 -9.73 16.83 14.20
N ALA A 56 -8.46 16.75 14.56
CA ALA A 56 -8.01 16.63 15.95
C ALA A 56 -8.27 17.91 16.76
N GLU A 57 -8.17 19.08 16.14
CA GLU A 57 -8.47 20.39 16.73
C GLU A 57 -9.97 20.69 16.79
N GLY A 58 -10.81 19.86 16.16
CA GLY A 58 -12.26 20.04 16.10
C GLY A 58 -12.71 21.19 15.18
N VAL A 59 -11.83 21.63 14.26
CA VAL A 59 -12.18 22.57 13.20
C VAL A 59 -13.14 21.93 12.21
N LEU A 60 -12.88 20.67 11.85
CA LEU A 60 -13.78 19.84 11.04
C LEU A 60 -14.66 19.00 11.97
N LEU A 61 -15.97 19.19 11.88
CA LEU A 61 -16.93 18.58 12.81
C LEU A 61 -17.36 17.18 12.36
N PRO A 62 -17.63 16.24 13.28
CA PRO A 62 -18.22 14.95 12.95
C PRO A 62 -19.50 15.08 12.10
N GLY A 63 -19.58 14.35 10.99
CA GLY A 63 -20.70 14.41 10.05
C GLY A 63 -20.66 15.60 9.07
N GLU A 64 -19.67 16.51 9.19
CA GLU A 64 -19.48 17.60 8.24
C GLU A 64 -19.13 17.08 6.84
N ARG A 65 -19.64 17.74 5.81
CA ARG A 65 -19.39 17.39 4.41
C ARG A 65 -18.11 18.06 3.90
N LEU A 66 -17.12 17.24 3.58
CA LEU A 66 -15.88 17.67 2.95
C LEU A 66 -16.02 17.66 1.42
N THR A 67 -15.78 18.81 0.80
CA THR A 67 -15.90 18.96 -0.65
C THR A 67 -14.51 19.02 -1.29
N GLU A 68 -14.23 18.10 -2.22
CA GLU A 68 -12.92 17.99 -2.90
C GLU A 68 -12.50 19.30 -3.59
N SER A 69 -13.44 20.02 -4.22
CA SER A 69 -13.15 21.30 -4.87
C SER A 69 -12.79 22.40 -3.89
N THR A 70 -13.53 22.51 -2.79
CA THR A 70 -13.30 23.54 -1.76
C THR A 70 -11.92 23.33 -1.12
N ILE A 71 -11.61 22.11 -0.68
CA ILE A 71 -10.31 21.82 -0.08
C ILE A 71 -9.16 22.00 -1.09
N ALA A 72 -9.37 21.65 -2.36
CA ALA A 72 -8.38 21.88 -3.40
C ALA A 72 -8.09 23.38 -3.61
N GLU A 73 -9.13 24.22 -3.59
CA GLU A 73 -9.03 25.67 -3.72
C GLU A 73 -8.36 26.30 -2.50
N ASP A 74 -8.77 25.92 -1.29
CA ASP A 74 -8.26 26.46 -0.03
C ASP A 74 -6.78 26.11 0.19
N LEU A 75 -6.38 24.89 -0.16
CA LEU A 75 -4.99 24.43 -0.02
C LEU A 75 -4.13 24.68 -1.27
N GLY A 76 -4.72 25.18 -2.36
CA GLY A 76 -4.02 25.46 -3.62
C GLY A 76 -3.45 24.20 -4.30
N VAL A 77 -4.10 23.04 -4.15
CA VAL A 77 -3.66 21.74 -4.67
C VAL A 77 -4.60 21.19 -5.74
N SER A 78 -4.17 20.15 -6.45
CA SER A 78 -5.04 19.50 -7.45
C SER A 78 -6.15 18.68 -6.79
N ARG A 79 -7.32 18.58 -7.46
CA ARG A 79 -8.43 17.71 -7.00
C ARG A 79 -8.02 16.24 -6.90
N ASN A 80 -7.09 15.78 -7.74
CA ASN A 80 -6.60 14.40 -7.66
C ASN A 80 -5.79 14.17 -6.37
N THR A 81 -4.98 15.15 -5.97
CA THR A 81 -4.24 15.12 -4.70
C THR A 81 -5.17 15.09 -3.50
N VAL A 82 -6.25 15.88 -3.51
CA VAL A 82 -7.28 15.84 -2.46
C VAL A 82 -8.00 14.48 -2.44
N ARG A 83 -8.27 13.89 -3.62
CA ARG A 83 -8.84 12.54 -3.70
C ARG A 83 -7.92 11.49 -3.09
N GLU A 84 -6.62 11.57 -3.32
CA GLU A 84 -5.64 10.67 -2.72
C GLU A 84 -5.62 10.83 -1.19
N ALA A 85 -5.55 12.07 -0.69
CA ALA A 85 -5.61 12.36 0.74
C ALA A 85 -6.90 11.82 1.39
N PHE A 86 -8.07 12.04 0.77
CA PHE A 86 -9.33 11.47 1.25
C PHE A 86 -9.40 9.94 1.17
N ALA A 87 -8.66 9.30 0.26
CA ALA A 87 -8.58 7.84 0.21
C ALA A 87 -7.76 7.31 1.40
N GLU A 88 -6.66 7.98 1.74
CA GLU A 88 -5.84 7.68 2.91
C GLU A 88 -6.63 7.87 4.21
N LEU A 89 -7.27 9.03 4.40
CA LEU A 89 -8.10 9.32 5.57
C LEU A 89 -9.31 8.37 5.71
N ALA A 90 -9.84 7.89 4.58
CA ALA A 90 -10.90 6.87 4.61
C ALA A 90 -10.37 5.51 5.06
N GLY A 91 -9.12 5.17 4.70
CA GLY A 91 -8.43 3.99 5.22
C GLY A 91 -8.22 4.05 6.73
N GLU A 92 -8.03 5.26 7.27
CA GLU A 92 -7.92 5.54 8.72
C GLU A 92 -9.27 5.66 9.44
N ARG A 93 -10.40 5.59 8.70
CA ARG A 93 -11.76 5.78 9.23
C ARG A 93 -12.00 7.17 9.84
N LEU A 94 -11.22 8.17 9.43
CA LEU A 94 -11.43 9.57 9.81
C LEU A 94 -12.50 10.25 8.94
N VAL A 95 -12.70 9.72 7.73
CA VAL A 95 -13.73 10.19 6.80
C VAL A 95 -14.45 9.01 6.15
N VAL A 96 -15.67 9.23 5.69
CA VAL A 96 -16.52 8.26 5.00
C VAL A 96 -16.88 8.82 3.62
N ARG A 97 -16.64 8.02 2.58
CA ARG A 97 -17.08 8.34 1.21
C ARG A 97 -18.48 7.80 0.99
N HIS A 98 -19.43 8.67 0.65
CA HIS A 98 -20.74 8.28 0.17
C HIS A 98 -20.79 8.43 -1.36
N PRO A 99 -21.10 7.34 -2.10
CA PRO A 99 -21.30 7.41 -3.54
C PRO A 99 -22.28 8.51 -3.91
N ASN A 100 -21.91 9.36 -4.88
CA ASN A 100 -22.71 10.49 -5.38
C ASN A 100 -23.07 11.59 -4.36
N ARG A 101 -22.62 11.50 -3.09
CA ARG A 101 -22.87 12.52 -2.05
C ARG A 101 -21.61 13.30 -1.66
N GLY A 102 -20.45 12.66 -1.76
CA GLY A 102 -19.16 13.26 -1.40
C GLY A 102 -18.50 12.57 -0.21
N VAL A 103 -17.61 13.29 0.47
CA VAL A 103 -16.85 12.79 1.61
C VAL A 103 -17.36 13.49 2.87
N PHE A 104 -17.46 12.75 3.98
CA PHE A 104 -17.98 13.25 5.24
C PHE A 104 -17.02 12.89 6.36
N VAL A 105 -16.88 13.75 7.36
CA VAL A 105 -16.12 13.44 8.57
C VAL A 105 -16.79 12.28 9.29
N ALA A 106 -16.02 11.27 9.69
CA ALA A 106 -16.54 10.16 10.44
C ALA A 106 -17.13 10.65 11.77
N SER A 107 -18.36 10.21 12.06
CA SER A 107 -18.97 10.39 13.37
C SER A 107 -18.99 9.01 14.04
N LEU A 108 -18.47 8.93 15.27
CA LEU A 108 -18.73 7.77 16.10
C LEU A 108 -20.21 7.85 16.48
N ASP A 109 -21.01 6.90 16.01
CA ASP A 109 -22.34 6.71 16.56
C ASP A 109 -22.18 6.20 18.01
N ALA A 110 -23.18 6.40 18.87
CA ALA A 110 -23.12 5.95 20.27
C ALA A 110 -22.89 4.42 20.39
N ALA A 111 -23.15 3.66 19.31
CA ALA A 111 -22.83 2.25 19.18
C ALA A 111 -21.32 1.95 19.00
N ASP A 112 -20.53 2.86 18.42
CA ASP A 112 -19.08 2.71 18.18
C ASP A 112 -18.23 3.13 19.39
N ILE A 113 -18.83 3.86 20.35
CA ILE A 113 -18.19 4.36 21.57
C ILE A 113 -17.68 3.20 22.46
N HIS A 114 -18.24 2.00 22.34
CA HIS A 114 -17.84 0.86 23.16
C HIS A 114 -16.41 0.35 22.84
N ASP A 115 -15.88 0.62 21.64
CA ASP A 115 -14.55 0.13 21.24
C ASP A 115 -13.42 1.13 21.49
N VAL A 116 -13.70 2.44 21.57
CA VAL A 116 -12.66 3.48 21.76
C VAL A 116 -12.34 3.73 23.24
N TYR A 117 -13.24 3.41 24.18
CA TYR A 117 -12.99 3.64 25.61
C TYR A 117 -12.01 2.64 26.26
N THR A 118 -11.57 1.59 25.54
CA THR A 118 -10.58 0.63 26.08
C THR A 118 -9.14 1.17 25.98
N VAL A 119 -8.82 2.04 25.01
CA VAL A 119 -7.42 2.42 24.75
C VAL A 119 -6.96 3.66 25.54
N ARG A 120 -7.85 4.62 25.84
CA ARG A 120 -7.47 5.81 26.65
C ARG A 120 -7.13 5.49 28.11
N ARG A 121 -7.73 4.43 28.68
CA ARG A 121 -7.49 4.04 30.09
C ARG A 121 -6.12 3.40 30.35
N VAL A 122 -5.41 2.95 29.31
CA VAL A 122 -4.08 2.33 29.48
C VAL A 122 -2.96 3.38 29.47
N ILE A 123 -3.16 4.52 28.80
CA ILE A 123 -2.09 5.53 28.63
C ILE A 123 -2.13 6.61 29.72
N GLU A 124 -3.30 6.90 30.30
CA GLU A 124 -3.41 7.91 31.37
C GLU A 124 -3.11 7.38 32.78
N VAL A 125 -2.87 6.06 32.95
CA VAL A 125 -2.58 5.45 34.26
C VAL A 125 -1.27 4.66 34.25
N SER A 126 -0.22 5.19 33.62
CA SER A 126 1.15 4.68 33.80
C SER A 126 2.16 5.80 33.94
#